data_AF-A0A1A8DFS5-F1
#
_entry.id   AF-A0A1A8DFS5-F1
#
_cell.length_a   1.000
_cell.length_b   1.000
_cell.length_c   1.000
_cell.angle_alpha   90.00
_cell.angle_beta   90.00
_cell.angle_gamma   90.00
#
_symmetry.space_group_name_H-M   'P 1'
#
loop_
_entity.id
_entity.type
_entity.pdbx_description
1 polymer ?
#
loop_
_entity_poly.entity_id
_entity_poly.type
_entity_poly.pdbx_seq_one_letter_code
_entity_poly.pdbx_strand_id
1 'polypeptide(L)'
;SVRAESEAEPFFSSENRNLLSSNISEPSVNMCTGKCSQCIAVSLYPLALISIICNIVLFFPAGDVQYAKDGHITEEVKYMGGLIGGGVMVLIPALHIHLTGKQGCCGNRCGMFLSIAFAALGVAGALYSFAVAVLGLQNGPLCQVLLVWTTPFKDSGTGYLTDKSKWWMCTAPKDILPFHIGLFSTLLATSSLQAILCAAQMINGLFGCLCGTCIKKDVI
;
A
#
# COMPACT_ATOMS: atom_id res chain seq x y z
N SER A 1 34.28 -3.89 -21.55
CA SER A 1 33.97 -2.46 -21.37
C SER A 1 32.46 -2.31 -21.57
N VAL A 2 31.66 -2.32 -20.49
CA VAL A 2 31.04 -1.14 -19.84
C VAL A 2 29.72 -0.69 -20.52
N ARG A 3 28.61 -0.89 -19.78
CA ARG A 3 27.44 0.03 -19.51
C ARG A 3 26.55 0.45 -20.70
N ALA A 4 25.27 0.07 -20.80
CA ALA A 4 24.03 0.37 -20.03
C ALA A 4 23.24 1.59 -20.56
N GLU A 5 21.92 1.39 -20.75
CA GLU A 5 20.73 2.28 -20.56
C GLU A 5 19.54 1.61 -21.31
N SER A 6 18.68 0.78 -20.69
CA SER A 6 17.56 1.08 -19.76
C SER A 6 16.46 1.93 -20.41
N GLU A 7 15.69 1.37 -21.34
CA GLU A 7 14.29 0.90 -21.15
C GLU A 7 13.36 1.93 -20.46
N ALA A 8 12.85 2.84 -21.30
CA ALA A 8 11.50 3.38 -21.16
C ALA A 8 10.56 2.59 -22.09
N GLU A 9 9.26 2.69 -21.83
CA GLU A 9 8.11 2.30 -22.70
C GLU A 9 7.50 0.90 -22.49
N PRO A 10 6.19 0.70 -22.79
CA PRO A 10 5.08 1.53 -22.36
C PRO A 10 3.85 0.69 -21.90
N PHE A 11 2.93 1.42 -21.30
CA PHE A 11 1.55 1.09 -20.98
C PHE A 11 0.74 0.76 -22.25
N PHE A 12 -0.12 -0.27 -22.18
CA PHE A 12 -1.26 -0.57 -23.08
C PHE A 12 -0.98 -1.23 -24.45
N SER A 13 -1.35 -2.51 -24.61
CA SER A 13 -2.06 -3.03 -25.80
C SER A 13 -2.44 -4.51 -25.65
N SER A 14 -3.73 -4.83 -25.73
CA SER A 14 -4.24 -5.96 -26.54
C SER A 14 -5.76 -6.06 -26.37
N GLU A 15 -6.45 -5.28 -27.20
CA GLU A 15 -7.86 -5.45 -27.53
C GLU A 15 -8.08 -6.77 -28.30
N ASN A 16 -9.22 -7.41 -28.01
CA ASN A 16 -9.97 -8.31 -28.91
C ASN A 16 -9.63 -9.82 -28.95
N ARG A 17 -10.32 -10.63 -28.12
CA ARG A 17 -10.88 -11.93 -28.56
C ARG A 17 -12.08 -12.34 -27.70
N ASN A 18 -13.27 -11.97 -28.15
CA ASN A 18 -14.54 -12.52 -27.67
C ASN A 18 -14.77 -13.95 -28.21
N LEU A 19 -15.53 -14.74 -27.44
CA LEU A 19 -16.42 -15.84 -27.85
C LEU A 19 -15.80 -17.15 -28.40
N LEU A 20 -15.74 -18.20 -27.56
CA LEU A 20 -16.46 -19.49 -27.73
C LEU A 20 -15.95 -20.59 -26.79
N SER A 21 -16.91 -21.41 -26.33
CA SER A 21 -16.82 -22.69 -25.61
C SER A 21 -16.57 -22.65 -24.09
N SER A 22 -17.58 -22.69 -23.21
CA SER A 22 -18.70 -23.64 -23.00
C SER A 22 -18.33 -24.92 -22.22
N ASN A 23 -18.95 -25.04 -21.04
CA ASN A 23 -19.33 -26.25 -20.29
C ASN A 23 -18.30 -27.37 -20.08
N ILE A 24 -17.61 -27.37 -18.91
CA ILE A 24 -17.36 -28.62 -18.13
C ILE A 24 -17.48 -28.30 -16.63
N SER A 25 -18.50 -28.88 -16.02
CA SER A 25 -18.73 -28.98 -14.58
C SER A 25 -18.13 -30.28 -14.05
N GLU A 26 -17.10 -30.23 -13.20
CA GLU A 26 -16.57 -31.34 -12.38
C GLU A 26 -15.71 -30.77 -11.21
N PRO A 27 -15.49 -31.50 -10.09
CA PRO A 27 -16.02 -31.17 -8.76
C PRO A 27 -15.10 -30.36 -7.81
N SER A 28 -15.67 -29.29 -7.25
CA SER A 28 -15.60 -28.74 -5.88
C SER A 28 -14.33 -28.87 -5.00
N VAL A 29 -13.11 -28.70 -5.53
CA VAL A 29 -11.97 -28.18 -4.73
C VAL A 29 -11.19 -27.06 -5.47
N ASN A 30 -11.40 -26.87 -6.77
CA ASN A 30 -10.52 -26.04 -7.61
C ASN A 30 -11.15 -24.77 -8.21
N MET A 31 -12.18 -24.19 -7.59
CA MET A 31 -12.86 -22.99 -8.12
C MET A 31 -12.92 -21.78 -7.17
N CYS A 32 -12.29 -21.84 -5.99
CA CYS A 32 -12.41 -20.77 -4.98
C CYS A 32 -11.21 -19.81 -4.90
N THR A 33 -10.00 -20.23 -5.29
CA THR A 33 -8.77 -19.43 -5.08
C THR A 33 -8.66 -18.24 -6.05
N GLY A 34 -9.04 -18.42 -7.32
CA GLY A 34 -8.94 -17.35 -8.33
C GLY A 34 -9.87 -16.17 -8.06
N LYS A 35 -11.14 -16.43 -7.69
CA LYS A 35 -12.10 -15.38 -7.37
C LYS A 35 -11.78 -14.66 -6.05
N CYS A 36 -11.33 -15.41 -5.03
CA CYS A 36 -10.92 -14.83 -3.76
C CYS A 36 -9.69 -13.92 -3.92
N SER A 37 -8.70 -14.36 -4.72
CA SER A 37 -7.52 -13.55 -5.05
C SER A 37 -7.87 -12.30 -5.86
N GLN A 38 -8.84 -12.39 -6.75
CA GLN A 38 -9.33 -11.22 -7.49
C GLN A 38 -10.07 -10.21 -6.61
N CYS A 39 -10.83 -10.67 -5.61
CA CYS A 39 -11.41 -9.77 -4.59
C CYS A 39 -10.32 -9.02 -3.82
N ILE A 40 -9.25 -9.72 -3.41
CA ILE A 40 -8.10 -9.11 -2.71
C ILE A 40 -7.48 -8.00 -3.57
N ALA A 41 -7.22 -8.26 -4.86
CA ALA A 41 -6.65 -7.26 -5.76
C ALA A 41 -7.57 -6.04 -5.94
N VAL A 42 -8.88 -6.27 -6.11
CA VAL A 42 -9.87 -5.18 -6.24
C VAL A 42 -9.93 -4.32 -4.97
N SER A 43 -9.81 -4.93 -3.78
CA SER A 43 -9.76 -4.19 -2.52
C SER A 43 -8.45 -3.40 -2.34
N LEU A 44 -7.31 -3.88 -2.85
CA LEU A 44 -6.03 -3.20 -2.70
C LEU A 44 -5.94 -1.87 -3.48
N TYR A 45 -6.63 -1.74 -4.61
CA TYR A 45 -6.65 -0.49 -5.39
C TYR A 45 -7.16 0.74 -4.61
N PRO A 46 -8.38 0.73 -4.01
CA PRO A 46 -8.86 1.87 -3.24
C PRO A 46 -8.00 2.11 -2.00
N LEU A 47 -7.49 1.06 -1.35
CA LEU A 47 -6.58 1.16 -0.21
C LEU A 47 -5.29 1.92 -0.58
N ALA A 48 -4.65 1.54 -1.70
CA ALA A 48 -3.45 2.22 -2.20
C ALA A 48 -3.73 3.66 -2.62
N LEU A 49 -4.87 3.92 -3.27
CA LEU A 49 -5.28 5.26 -3.66
C LEU A 49 -5.48 6.18 -2.45
N ILE A 50 -6.14 5.69 -1.39
CA ILE A 50 -6.30 6.43 -0.13
C ILE A 50 -4.91 6.74 0.46
N SER A 51 -3.98 5.78 0.47
CA SER A 51 -2.63 5.98 1.01
C SER A 51 -1.85 7.07 0.25
N ILE A 52 -1.95 7.07 -1.08
CA ILE A 52 -1.36 8.08 -1.95
C ILE A 52 -1.98 9.46 -1.67
N ILE A 53 -3.31 9.55 -1.66
CA ILE A 53 -4.02 10.81 -1.40
C ILE A 53 -3.60 11.35 -0.03
N CYS A 54 -3.68 10.55 1.04
CA CYS A 54 -3.30 10.96 2.39
C CYS A 54 -1.87 11.49 2.46
N ASN A 55 -0.90 10.88 1.75
CA ASN A 55 0.47 11.42 1.71
C ASN A 55 0.56 12.75 0.97
N ILE A 56 -0.13 12.90 -0.16
CA ILE A 56 -0.17 14.17 -0.89
C ILE A 56 -0.77 15.26 0.00
N VAL A 57 -1.86 14.97 0.72
CA VAL A 57 -2.46 15.98 1.60
C VAL A 57 -1.56 16.30 2.81
N LEU A 58 -0.77 15.34 3.30
CA LEU A 58 0.22 15.58 4.36
C LEU A 58 1.34 16.57 3.95
N PHE A 59 1.64 16.71 2.65
CA PHE A 59 2.58 17.73 2.17
C PHE A 59 2.04 19.16 2.28
N PHE A 60 0.73 19.33 2.42
CA PHE A 60 0.06 20.63 2.56
C PHE A 60 -0.61 20.73 3.94
N PRO A 61 0.18 20.99 5.01
CA PRO A 61 -0.36 21.11 6.35
C PRO A 61 -1.42 22.23 6.42
N ALA A 62 -2.60 21.89 6.95
CA ALA A 62 -3.77 22.77 7.01
C ALA A 62 -4.29 23.29 5.65
N GLY A 63 -3.90 22.66 4.54
CA GLY A 63 -4.33 23.04 3.19
C GLY A 63 -3.69 24.35 2.67
N ASP A 64 -2.69 24.87 3.38
CA ASP A 64 -2.03 26.12 3.03
C ASP A 64 -0.64 25.84 2.44
N VAL A 65 -0.39 26.42 1.26
CA VAL A 65 0.85 26.28 0.51
C VAL A 65 1.99 27.15 1.06
N GLN A 66 1.69 28.12 1.93
CA GLN A 66 2.72 29.03 2.49
C GLN A 66 3.69 28.26 3.40
N TYR A 67 3.19 27.40 4.28
CA TYR A 67 4.04 26.61 5.19
C TYR A 67 4.95 25.61 4.46
N ALA A 68 4.50 25.09 3.32
CA ALA A 68 5.32 24.23 2.46
C ALA A 68 6.42 25.03 1.73
N LYS A 69 6.15 26.29 1.36
CA LYS A 69 7.13 27.19 0.72
C LYS A 69 8.19 27.69 1.69
N ASP A 70 7.82 27.88 2.96
CA ASP A 70 8.74 28.37 4.00
C ASP A 70 9.61 27.26 4.62
N GLY A 71 9.54 26.02 4.11
CA GLY A 71 10.40 24.91 4.53
C GLY A 71 10.00 24.25 5.86
N HIS A 72 8.88 24.64 6.46
CA HIS A 72 8.38 24.12 7.74
C HIS A 72 7.60 22.80 7.54
N ILE A 73 8.26 21.77 6.98
CA ILE A 73 7.67 20.44 6.76
C ILE A 73 8.26 19.40 7.71
N THR A 74 7.40 18.63 8.37
CA THR A 74 7.78 17.50 9.23
C THR A 74 8.62 16.48 8.45
N GLU A 75 9.79 16.09 8.99
CA GLU A 75 10.71 15.17 8.31
C GLU A 75 10.09 13.83 7.96
N GLU A 76 9.14 13.35 8.78
CA GLU A 76 8.45 12.08 8.56
C GLU A 76 7.64 12.03 7.25
N VAL A 77 7.14 13.18 6.79
CA VAL A 77 6.40 13.29 5.52
C VAL A 77 7.35 13.17 4.32
N LYS A 78 8.63 13.53 4.48
CA LYS A 78 9.65 13.41 3.42
C LYS A 78 10.01 11.95 3.12
N TYR A 79 9.79 11.03 4.06
CA TYR A 79 9.96 9.60 3.81
C TYR A 79 8.91 9.02 2.86
N MET A 80 7.88 9.80 2.48
CA MET A 80 6.88 9.43 1.48
C MET A 80 6.29 8.02 1.74
N GLY A 81 6.10 7.69 3.02
CA GLY A 81 5.84 6.32 3.48
C GLY A 81 4.63 5.66 2.81
N GLY A 82 3.54 6.39 2.63
CA GLY A 82 2.36 5.84 1.95
C GLY A 82 2.25 6.19 0.47
N LEU A 83 3.11 7.06 -0.09
CA LEU A 83 3.22 7.19 -1.55
C LEU A 83 4.07 6.04 -2.11
N ILE A 84 5.27 5.84 -1.56
CA ILE A 84 6.21 4.81 -2.01
C ILE A 84 5.80 3.45 -1.45
N GLY A 85 5.62 3.33 -0.14
CA GLY A 85 5.28 2.08 0.52
C GLY A 85 3.82 1.67 0.28
N GLY A 86 2.88 2.35 0.92
CA GLY A 86 1.44 2.03 0.84
C GLY A 86 0.79 2.27 -0.53
N GLY A 87 1.46 3.00 -1.42
CA GLY A 87 1.00 3.32 -2.76
C GLY A 87 1.66 2.43 -3.80
N VAL A 88 2.84 2.81 -4.27
CA VAL A 88 3.54 2.16 -5.39
C VAL A 88 3.87 0.69 -5.09
N MET A 89 4.50 0.39 -3.94
CA MET A 89 4.90 -0.99 -3.62
C MET A 89 3.72 -1.93 -3.42
N VAL A 90 2.54 -1.42 -3.05
CA VAL A 90 1.30 -2.21 -2.90
C VAL A 90 0.51 -2.30 -4.23
N LEU A 91 0.63 -1.32 -5.12
CA LEU A 91 0.02 -1.38 -6.46
C LEU A 91 0.64 -2.46 -7.34
N ILE A 92 1.95 -2.70 -7.23
CA ILE A 92 2.66 -3.75 -7.99
C ILE A 92 2.02 -5.14 -7.79
N PRO A 93 1.86 -5.66 -6.56
CA PRO A 93 1.18 -6.93 -6.35
C PRO A 93 -0.29 -6.90 -6.76
N ALA A 94 -1.02 -5.79 -6.54
CA ALA A 94 -2.42 -5.69 -6.95
C ALA A 94 -2.60 -5.84 -8.47
N LEU A 95 -1.75 -5.18 -9.26
CA LEU A 95 -1.72 -5.29 -10.73
C LEU A 95 -1.34 -6.71 -11.16
N HIS A 96 -0.30 -7.28 -10.56
CA HIS A 96 0.14 -8.65 -10.86
C HIS A 96 -0.99 -9.66 -10.62
N ILE A 97 -1.63 -9.62 -9.45
CA ILE A 97 -2.74 -10.53 -9.10
C ILE A 97 -3.91 -10.37 -10.08
N HIS A 98 -4.27 -9.13 -10.44
CA HIS A 98 -5.36 -8.85 -11.36
C HIS A 98 -5.08 -9.37 -12.78
N LEU A 99 -3.84 -9.26 -13.27
CA LEU A 99 -3.43 -9.76 -14.58
C LEU A 99 -3.37 -11.30 -14.59
N THR A 100 -2.77 -11.91 -13.56
CA THR A 100 -2.67 -13.37 -13.45
C THR A 100 -4.04 -14.03 -13.23
N GLY A 101 -4.97 -13.36 -12.53
CA GLY A 101 -6.33 -13.86 -12.30
C GLY A 101 -7.17 -13.97 -13.59
N LYS A 102 -6.84 -13.22 -14.64
CA LYS A 102 -7.53 -13.25 -15.94
C LYS A 102 -6.99 -14.28 -16.92
N GLN A 103 -5.73 -14.70 -16.78
CA GLN A 103 -5.06 -15.56 -17.79
C GLN A 103 -5.26 -17.07 -17.60
N GLY A 104 -5.97 -17.51 -16.55
CA GLY A 104 -6.18 -18.94 -16.32
C GLY A 104 -4.88 -19.69 -15.96
N CYS A 105 -5.02 -20.90 -15.45
CA CYS A 105 -3.95 -21.71 -14.87
C CYS A 105 -2.97 -22.26 -15.93
N CYS A 106 -2.15 -21.40 -16.54
CA CYS A 106 -0.97 -21.77 -17.34
C CYS A 106 0.24 -21.07 -16.68
N GLY A 107 1.16 -21.73 -15.99
CA GLY A 107 1.72 -23.06 -16.22
C GLY A 107 3.26 -22.99 -16.27
N ASN A 108 3.89 -22.05 -15.55
CA ASN A 108 5.33 -22.02 -15.35
C ASN A 108 5.63 -21.77 -13.86
N ARG A 109 6.58 -22.55 -13.30
CA ARG A 109 7.02 -22.45 -11.89
C ARG A 109 7.39 -21.00 -11.52
N CYS A 110 7.95 -20.26 -12.47
CA CYS A 110 8.37 -18.87 -12.32
C CYS A 110 7.20 -17.91 -12.01
N GLY A 111 6.01 -18.09 -12.60
CA GLY A 111 4.87 -17.18 -12.40
C GLY A 111 4.29 -17.22 -10.97
N MET A 112 4.29 -18.40 -10.34
CA MET A 112 3.82 -18.54 -8.96
C MET A 112 4.83 -18.00 -7.94
N PHE A 113 6.13 -18.20 -8.18
CA PHE A 113 7.18 -17.58 -7.37
C PHE A 113 7.16 -16.06 -7.46
N LEU A 114 6.92 -15.50 -8.65
CA LEU A 114 6.78 -14.05 -8.84
C LEU A 114 5.57 -13.49 -8.07
N SER A 115 4.43 -14.18 -8.04
CA SER A 115 3.28 -13.73 -7.23
C SER A 115 3.62 -13.66 -5.74
N ILE A 116 4.39 -14.62 -5.21
CA ILE A 116 4.82 -14.62 -3.80
C ILE A 116 5.82 -13.49 -3.56
N ALA A 117 6.76 -13.28 -4.48
CA ALA A 117 7.76 -12.21 -4.39
C ALA A 117 7.11 -10.81 -4.40
N PHE A 118 6.17 -10.56 -5.32
CA PHE A 118 5.45 -9.29 -5.35
C PHE A 118 4.54 -9.11 -4.13
N ALA A 119 3.90 -10.17 -3.63
CA ALA A 119 3.13 -10.10 -2.39
C ALA A 119 4.04 -9.76 -1.19
N ALA A 120 5.25 -10.32 -1.12
CA ALA A 120 6.25 -9.98 -0.11
C ALA A 120 6.67 -8.51 -0.21
N LEU A 121 6.86 -8.00 -1.42
CA LEU A 121 7.15 -6.59 -1.66
C LEU A 121 6.00 -5.69 -1.18
N GLY A 122 4.75 -6.10 -1.42
CA GLY A 122 3.56 -5.42 -0.90
C GLY A 122 3.50 -5.39 0.62
N VAL A 123 3.81 -6.51 1.29
CA VAL A 123 3.92 -6.57 2.76
C VAL A 123 5.02 -5.64 3.26
N ALA A 124 6.20 -5.66 2.64
CA ALA A 124 7.30 -4.77 3.01
C ALA A 124 6.92 -3.28 2.85
N GLY A 125 6.27 -2.92 1.75
CA GLY A 125 5.76 -1.56 1.51
C GLY A 125 4.69 -1.13 2.51
N ALA A 126 3.76 -2.03 2.85
CA ALA A 126 2.75 -1.78 3.86
C ALA A 126 3.35 -1.61 5.26
N LEU A 127 4.31 -2.46 5.65
CA LEU A 127 5.03 -2.33 6.93
C LEU A 127 5.86 -1.05 7.00
N TYR A 128 6.49 -0.64 5.89
CA TYR A 128 7.19 0.64 5.81
C TYR A 128 6.24 1.81 6.05
N SER A 129 5.10 1.84 5.35
CA SER A 129 4.08 2.87 5.55
C SER A 129 3.51 2.86 6.97
N PHE A 130 3.34 1.68 7.58
CA PHE A 130 2.87 1.53 8.95
C PHE A 130 3.87 2.13 9.94
N ALA A 131 5.16 1.80 9.81
CA ALA A 131 6.21 2.31 10.69
C ALA A 131 6.30 3.85 10.62
N VAL A 132 6.32 4.41 9.41
CA VAL A 132 6.31 5.88 9.21
C VAL A 132 5.05 6.50 9.81
N ALA A 133 3.88 5.84 9.68
CA ALA A 133 2.64 6.37 10.25
C ALA A 133 2.66 6.39 11.79
N VAL A 134 3.20 5.34 12.42
CA VAL A 134 3.39 5.28 13.89
C VAL A 134 4.37 6.36 14.35
N LEU A 135 5.51 6.51 13.67
CA LEU A 135 6.51 7.54 14.00
C LEU A 135 5.94 8.95 13.82
N GLY A 136 5.20 9.20 12.75
CA GLY A 136 4.49 10.47 12.54
C GLY A 136 3.54 10.77 13.69
N LEU A 137 2.72 9.79 14.09
CA LEU A 137 1.77 9.95 15.19
C LEU A 137 2.45 10.11 16.56
N GLN A 138 3.61 9.46 16.76
CA GLN A 138 4.39 9.57 17.99
C GLN A 138 5.10 10.92 18.12
N ASN A 139 5.75 11.37 17.04
CA ASN A 139 6.52 12.62 17.03
C ASN A 139 5.61 13.87 16.99
N GLY A 140 4.43 13.74 16.39
CA GLY A 140 3.45 14.81 16.23
C GLY A 140 3.82 15.85 15.16
N PRO A 141 2.88 16.74 14.81
CA PRO A 141 3.11 17.76 13.78
C PRO A 141 4.06 18.85 14.27
N LEU A 142 4.79 19.45 13.33
CA LEU A 142 5.43 20.74 13.54
C LEU A 142 4.34 21.82 13.65
N CYS A 143 4.37 22.60 14.73
CA CYS A 143 3.45 23.71 14.93
C CYS A 143 4.14 24.88 15.63
N GLN A 144 3.52 26.06 15.54
CA GLN A 144 3.99 27.24 16.23
C GLN A 144 3.45 27.25 17.66
N VAL A 145 4.38 27.24 18.63
CA VAL A 145 4.09 27.46 20.05
C VAL A 145 4.54 28.88 20.38
N LEU A 146 3.58 29.77 20.66
CA LEU A 146 3.80 31.21 20.79
C LEU A 146 4.38 31.82 19.50
N LEU A 147 5.72 31.92 19.41
CA LEU A 147 6.44 32.49 18.26
C LEU A 147 7.47 31.52 17.65
N VAL A 148 7.66 30.33 18.23
CA VAL A 148 8.69 29.37 17.81
C VAL A 148 8.06 28.13 17.18
N TRP A 149 8.60 27.70 16.05
CA TRP A 149 8.22 26.45 15.39
C TRP A 149 8.91 25.27 16.08
N THR A 150 8.14 24.36 16.63
CA THR A 150 8.66 23.17 17.31
C THR A 150 7.69 22.00 17.20
N THR A 151 8.14 20.81 17.56
CA THR A 151 7.31 19.60 17.70
C THR A 151 7.12 19.33 19.19
N PRO A 152 6.15 19.98 19.87
CA PRO A 152 6.02 19.91 21.33
C PRO A 152 5.69 18.50 21.84
N PHE A 153 5.24 17.61 20.95
CA PHE A 153 4.80 16.26 21.26
C PHE A 153 5.89 15.19 21.13
N LYS A 154 7.06 15.54 20.57
CA LYS A 154 8.13 14.58 20.27
C LYS A 154 8.66 13.86 21.51
N ASP A 155 8.88 14.60 22.60
CA ASP A 155 9.42 14.07 23.86
C ASP A 155 8.35 13.89 24.96
N SER A 156 7.14 14.42 24.76
CA SER A 156 6.06 14.40 25.77
C SER A 156 5.07 13.23 25.60
N GLY A 157 5.30 12.37 24.59
CA GLY A 157 4.57 11.13 24.35
C GLY A 157 3.23 11.30 23.62
N THR A 158 2.52 10.20 23.40
CA THR A 158 1.27 10.14 22.61
C THR A 158 0.03 10.68 23.33
N GLY A 159 0.20 11.33 24.49
CA GLY A 159 -0.91 11.81 25.32
C GLY A 159 -1.81 12.84 24.62
N TYR A 160 -1.30 13.55 23.61
CA TYR A 160 -2.08 14.51 22.82
C TYR A 160 -3.10 13.84 21.87
N LEU A 161 -2.97 12.54 21.59
CA LEU A 161 -3.91 11.78 20.76
C LEU A 161 -5.25 11.58 21.47
N THR A 162 -5.18 11.31 22.78
CA THR A 162 -6.35 11.05 23.62
C THR A 162 -6.85 12.32 24.29
N ASP A 163 -5.93 13.20 24.69
CA ASP A 163 -6.24 14.40 25.45
C ASP A 163 -6.23 15.65 24.56
N LYS A 164 -7.42 16.06 24.14
CA LYS A 164 -7.63 17.29 23.35
C LYS A 164 -7.27 18.56 24.14
N SER A 165 -7.16 18.50 25.46
CA SER A 165 -6.73 19.65 26.27
C SER A 165 -5.28 20.03 26.02
N LYS A 166 -4.49 19.25 25.28
CA LYS A 166 -3.12 19.61 24.89
C LYS A 166 -3.03 20.34 23.55
N TRP A 167 -4.14 20.39 22.80
CA TRP A 167 -4.14 20.94 21.44
C TRP A 167 -3.98 22.46 21.41
N TRP A 168 -4.30 23.17 22.51
CA TRP A 168 -4.13 24.62 22.61
C TRP A 168 -2.67 25.08 22.55
N MET A 169 -1.70 24.19 22.80
CA MET A 169 -0.28 24.54 22.73
C MET A 169 0.15 24.95 21.31
N CYS A 170 -0.48 24.38 20.28
CA CYS A 170 -0.26 24.76 18.89
C CYS A 170 -1.18 25.93 18.52
N THR A 171 -0.61 27.11 18.33
CA THR A 171 -1.35 28.34 17.99
C THR A 171 -1.58 28.47 16.47
N ALA A 172 -0.61 28.02 15.67
CA ALA A 172 -0.69 28.01 14.22
C ALA A 172 0.03 26.78 13.63
N PRO A 173 -0.43 26.24 12.48
CA PRO A 173 -1.68 26.55 11.79
C PRO A 173 -2.93 26.05 12.54
N LYS A 174 -4.09 26.69 12.32
CA LYS A 174 -5.37 26.27 12.93
C LYS A 174 -5.74 24.85 12.45
N ASP A 175 -6.23 24.02 13.38
CA ASP A 175 -6.68 22.65 13.11
C ASP A 175 -5.62 21.71 12.50
N ILE A 176 -4.33 22.00 12.69
CA ILE A 176 -3.25 21.12 12.21
C ILE A 176 -3.22 19.76 12.91
N LEU A 177 -3.53 19.73 14.22
CA LEU A 177 -3.57 18.48 14.99
C LEU A 177 -4.62 17.49 14.50
N PRO A 178 -5.92 17.85 14.41
CA PRO A 178 -6.93 16.91 13.92
C PRO A 178 -6.65 16.44 12.50
N PHE A 179 -6.11 17.31 11.65
CA PHE A 179 -5.71 16.95 10.29
C PHE A 179 -4.56 15.94 10.27
N HIS A 180 -3.48 16.22 11.02
CA HIS A 180 -2.32 15.34 11.13
C HIS A 180 -2.70 13.98 11.73
N ILE A 181 -3.43 13.97 12.85
CA ILE A 181 -3.88 12.75 13.52
C ILE A 181 -4.80 11.94 12.60
N GLY A 182 -5.76 12.60 11.93
CA GLY A 182 -6.68 11.95 11.01
C GLY A 182 -5.96 11.27 9.83
N LEU A 183 -5.04 11.97 9.18
CA LEU A 183 -4.31 11.45 8.03
C LEU A 183 -3.37 10.31 8.42
N PHE A 184 -2.58 10.45 9.48
CA PHE A 184 -1.69 9.39 9.94
C PHE A 184 -2.44 8.17 10.48
N SER A 185 -3.59 8.37 11.16
CA SER A 185 -4.46 7.27 11.58
C SER A 185 -5.05 6.52 10.38
N THR A 186 -5.47 7.23 9.33
CA THR A 186 -5.96 6.62 8.09
C THR A 186 -4.85 5.83 7.39
N LEU A 187 -3.63 6.35 7.33
CA LEU A 187 -2.47 5.63 6.81
C LEU A 187 -2.16 4.37 7.61
N LEU A 188 -2.27 4.43 8.94
CA LEU A 188 -2.06 3.28 9.83
C LEU A 188 -3.12 2.20 9.59
N ALA A 189 -4.40 2.58 9.47
CA ALA A 189 -5.49 1.65 9.19
C ALA A 189 -5.36 1.01 7.81
N THR A 190 -5.10 1.82 6.78
CA THR A 190 -4.98 1.35 5.40
C THR A 190 -3.75 0.45 5.21
N SER A 191 -2.59 0.83 5.74
CA SER A 191 -1.38 -0.02 5.69
C SER A 191 -1.56 -1.35 6.44
N SER A 192 -2.27 -1.36 7.56
CA SER A 192 -2.60 -2.59 8.29
C SER A 192 -3.45 -3.53 7.43
N LEU A 193 -4.51 -3.00 6.79
CA LEU A 193 -5.36 -3.77 5.88
C LEU A 193 -4.58 -4.27 4.66
N GLN A 194 -3.70 -3.45 4.06
CA GLN A 194 -2.84 -3.85 2.96
C GLN A 194 -1.89 -4.99 3.34
N ALA A 195 -1.28 -4.92 4.52
CA ALA A 195 -0.39 -5.97 5.02
C ALA A 195 -1.15 -7.30 5.20
N ILE A 196 -2.35 -7.27 5.78
CA ILE A 196 -3.21 -8.45 5.95
C ILE A 196 -3.59 -9.06 4.59
N LEU A 197 -4.04 -8.23 3.66
CA LEU A 197 -4.45 -8.67 2.32
C LEU A 197 -3.28 -9.25 1.51
N CYS A 198 -2.11 -8.61 1.54
CA CYS A 198 -0.90 -9.11 0.87
C CYS A 198 -0.38 -10.40 1.52
N ALA A 199 -0.44 -10.51 2.86
CA ALA A 199 -0.08 -11.74 3.58
C ALA A 199 -1.03 -12.90 3.24
N ALA A 200 -2.34 -12.63 3.16
CA ALA A 200 -3.32 -13.62 2.73
C ALA A 200 -3.03 -14.10 1.29
N GLN A 201 -2.67 -13.20 0.38
CA GLN A 201 -2.24 -13.59 -0.97
C GLN A 201 -0.97 -14.43 -0.96
N MET A 202 0.02 -14.09 -0.13
CA MET A 202 1.24 -14.87 0.02
C MET A 202 0.93 -16.31 0.48
N ILE A 203 0.05 -16.46 1.47
CA ILE A 203 -0.39 -17.77 1.97
C ILE A 203 -1.12 -18.54 0.86
N ASN A 204 -2.06 -17.91 0.16
CA ASN A 204 -2.78 -18.51 -0.96
C ASN A 204 -1.84 -18.95 -2.10
N GLY A 205 -0.83 -18.14 -2.41
CA GLY A 205 0.21 -18.47 -3.39
C GLY A 205 1.06 -19.65 -2.95
N LEU A 206 1.42 -19.73 -1.66
CA LEU A 206 2.20 -20.83 -1.10
C LEU A 206 1.42 -22.15 -1.11
N PHE A 207 0.13 -22.14 -0.72
CA PHE A 207 -0.75 -23.30 -0.87
C PHE A 207 -0.92 -23.70 -2.33
N GLY A 208 -1.01 -22.74 -3.24
CA GLY A 208 -0.95 -23.01 -4.68
C GLY A 208 0.33 -23.74 -5.08
N CYS A 209 1.50 -23.30 -4.61
CA CYS A 209 2.78 -23.93 -4.94
C CYS A 209 2.88 -25.35 -4.37
N LEU A 210 2.48 -25.55 -3.11
CA LEU A 210 2.57 -26.84 -2.42
C LEU A 210 1.53 -27.85 -2.95
N CYS A 211 0.28 -27.43 -3.17
CA CYS A 211 -0.78 -28.29 -3.70
C CYS A 211 -0.75 -28.43 -5.24
N GLY A 212 -0.12 -27.50 -5.96
CA GLY A 212 0.05 -27.49 -7.42
C GLY A 212 1.26 -28.27 -7.93
N THR A 213 2.08 -28.86 -7.05
CA THR A 213 3.15 -29.80 -7.43
C THR A 213 2.60 -31.21 -7.77
N CYS A 214 1.31 -31.30 -8.05
CA CYS A 214 0.53 -32.48 -8.42
C CYS A 214 -0.15 -32.16 -9.77
N ILE A 215 -0.03 -32.85 -10.90
CA ILE A 215 0.40 -34.20 -11.28
C ILE A 215 0.88 -34.02 -12.73
N LYS A 216 2.16 -34.30 -13.05
CA LYS A 216 2.45 -34.71 -14.43
C LYS A 216 1.74 -36.05 -14.59
N LYS A 217 0.56 -36.04 -15.21
CA LYS A 217 0.05 -37.26 -15.82
C LYS A 217 0.99 -37.44 -16.99
N ASP A 218 1.99 -38.29 -16.81
CA ASP A 218 2.64 -38.94 -17.94
C ASP A 218 1.51 -39.67 -18.67
N VAL A 219 0.96 -38.99 -19.67
CA VAL A 219 0.20 -39.63 -20.73
C VAL A 219 1.25 -39.95 -21.77
N ILE A 220 1.74 -41.18 -21.72
CA ILE A 220 1.80 -42.17 -22.81
C ILE A 220 2.43 -43.43 -22.21
#